data_AF-A0A955RAH6-F1
#
_entry.id   AF-A0A955RAH6-F1
#
_cell.length_a   1.000
_cell.length_b   1.000
_cell.length_c   1.000
_cell.angle_alpha   90.00
_cell.angle_beta   90.00
_cell.angle_gamma   90.00
#
_symmetry.space_group_name_H-M   'P 1'
#
loop_
_entity.id
_entity.type
_entity.pdbx_description
1 polymer ?
#
loop_
_entity_poly.entity_id
_entity_poly.type
_entity_poly.pdbx_seq_one_letter_code
_entity_poly.pdbx_strand_id
1 'polypeptide(L)'
;MKDQEFFQQRIQRLRDEIGRIIVGQRAVVDGVLTCLVADGHVLLEGVPGLGKTLLVRTLSECLGLMHRRIQFTPDLMPADILGTQILEETPDGRRQIRFQEGPVFTQILLADEINRATP
;
A
#
# COMPACT_ATOMS: atom_id res chain seq x y z
N MET A 1 14.03 -21.41 18.72
CA MET A 1 12.72 -22.13 18.80
C MET A 1 11.58 -21.20 19.19
N LYS A 2 11.63 -20.51 20.35
CA LYS A 2 10.54 -19.61 20.79
C LYS A 2 10.18 -18.51 19.79
N ASP A 3 11.16 -17.88 19.14
CA ASP A 3 10.92 -16.79 18.18
C ASP A 3 10.23 -17.27 16.89
N GLN A 4 10.57 -18.48 16.44
CA GLN A 4 9.95 -19.09 15.27
C GLN A 4 8.48 -19.43 15.54
N GLU A 5 8.17 -20.04 16.68
CA GLU A 5 6.80 -20.34 17.09
C GLU A 5 5.97 -19.06 17.26
N PHE A 6 6.56 -18.03 17.88
CA PHE A 6 5.94 -16.72 18.02
C PHE A 6 5.58 -16.12 16.65
N PHE A 7 6.54 -16.11 15.71
CA PHE A 7 6.33 -15.60 14.37
C PHE A 7 5.22 -16.36 13.63
N GLN A 8 5.26 -17.69 13.65
CA GLN A 8 4.24 -18.53 13.01
C GLN A 8 2.85 -18.26 13.57
N GLN A 9 2.70 -18.13 14.90
CA GLN A 9 1.42 -17.79 15.53
C GLN A 9 0.92 -16.40 15.12
N ARG A 10 1.80 -15.40 15.01
CA ARG A 10 1.43 -14.04 14.59
C ARG A 10 0.96 -14.02 13.13
N ILE A 11 1.68 -14.71 12.24
CA ILE A 11 1.28 -14.84 10.82
C ILE A 11 -0.05 -15.59 10.70
N GLN A 12 -0.26 -16.67 11.47
CA GLN A 12 -1.52 -17.39 11.44
C GLN A 12 -2.69 -16.51 11.90
N ARG A 13 -2.53 -15.77 13.00
CA ARG A 13 -3.56 -14.81 13.45
C ARG A 13 -3.86 -13.75 12.40
N LEU A 14 -2.83 -13.21 11.75
CA LEU A 14 -3.00 -12.23 10.68
C LEU A 14 -3.78 -12.81 9.49
N ARG A 15 -3.46 -14.04 9.07
CA ARG A 15 -4.23 -14.76 8.04
C ARG A 15 -5.69 -14.92 8.42
N ASP A 16 -5.96 -15.32 9.67
CA ASP A 16 -7.32 -15.56 10.15
C ASP A 16 -8.15 -14.27 10.17
N GLU A 17 -7.56 -13.15 10.61
CA GLU A 17 -8.22 -11.83 10.59
C GLU A 17 -8.52 -11.37 9.17
N ILE A 18 -7.55 -11.47 8.24
CA ILE A 18 -7.77 -11.13 6.83
C ILE A 18 -8.87 -12.01 6.22
N GLY A 19 -8.86 -13.31 6.54
CA GLY A 19 -9.83 -14.29 6.03
C GLY A 19 -11.27 -14.04 6.47
N ARG A 20 -11.53 -13.22 7.49
CA ARG A 20 -12.90 -12.80 7.87
C ARG A 20 -13.53 -11.84 6.86
N ILE A 21 -12.71 -11.07 6.15
CA ILE A 21 -13.16 -10.08 5.16
C ILE A 21 -12.91 -10.60 3.74
N ILE A 22 -11.76 -11.21 3.51
CA ILE A 22 -11.31 -11.70 2.20
C ILE A 22 -11.64 -13.19 2.06
N VAL A 23 -12.80 -13.49 1.49
CA VAL A 23 -13.29 -14.87 1.31
C VAL A 23 -12.87 -15.43 -0.06
N GLY A 24 -12.44 -16.69 -0.09
CA GLY A 24 -12.15 -17.40 -1.35
C GLY A 24 -10.81 -17.05 -2.02
N GLN A 25 -9.99 -16.17 -1.44
CA GLN A 25 -8.72 -15.70 -2.03
C GLN A 25 -7.48 -16.11 -1.21
N ARG A 26 -7.53 -17.28 -0.56
CA ARG A 26 -6.47 -17.73 0.38
C ARG A 26 -5.07 -17.73 -0.25
N ALA A 27 -4.94 -18.23 -1.48
CA ALA A 27 -3.65 -18.27 -2.18
C ALA A 27 -3.06 -16.87 -2.42
N VAL A 28 -3.90 -15.89 -2.75
CA VAL A 28 -3.49 -14.49 -2.93
C VAL A 28 -3.02 -13.90 -1.61
N VAL A 29 -3.77 -14.12 -0.52
CA VAL A 29 -3.39 -13.67 0.83
C VAL A 29 -2.05 -14.27 1.24
N ASP A 30 -1.85 -15.57 1.04
CA ASP A 30 -0.59 -16.25 1.36
C ASP A 30 0.59 -15.70 0.56
N GLY A 31 0.40 -15.42 -0.74
CA GLY A 31 1.41 -14.79 -1.59
C GLY A 31 1.79 -13.38 -1.11
N VAL A 32 0.79 -12.56 -0.78
CA VAL A 32 0.99 -11.18 -0.28
C VAL A 32 1.72 -11.17 1.06
N LEU A 33 1.35 -12.05 2.00
CA LEU A 33 2.03 -12.16 3.29
C LEU A 33 3.47 -12.66 3.13
N THR A 34 3.70 -13.61 2.23
CA THR A 34 5.06 -14.08 1.91
C THR A 34 5.91 -12.94 1.36
N CYS A 35 5.35 -12.17 0.43
CA CYS A 35 5.99 -11.00 -0.16
C CYS A 35 6.34 -9.94 0.89
N LEU A 36 5.39 -9.64 1.79
CA LEU A 36 5.59 -8.67 2.87
C LEU A 36 6.73 -9.08 3.81
N VAL A 37 6.80 -10.36 4.20
CA VAL A 37 7.86 -10.88 5.08
C VAL A 37 9.21 -10.90 4.37
N ALA A 38 9.21 -11.06 3.04
CA ALA A 38 10.40 -11.06 2.21
C ALA A 38 10.85 -9.65 1.77
N ASP A 39 10.19 -8.58 2.24
CA ASP A 39 10.44 -7.20 1.85
C ASP A 39 10.33 -6.96 0.32
N GLY A 40 9.37 -7.64 -0.32
CA GLY A 40 9.14 -7.57 -1.76
C GLY A 40 7.91 -6.77 -2.17
N HIS A 41 7.74 -6.62 -3.49
CA HIS A 41 6.53 -6.07 -4.10
C HIS A 41 5.73 -7.14 -4.84
N VAL A 42 4.40 -7.07 -4.75
CA VAL A 42 3.50 -8.02 -5.39
C VAL A 42 2.77 -7.39 -6.57
N LEU A 43 2.76 -8.08 -7.70
CA LEU A 43 1.90 -7.76 -8.84
C LEU A 43 0.62 -8.59 -8.74
N LEU A 44 -0.51 -7.91 -8.55
CA LEU A 44 -1.83 -8.55 -8.48
C LEU A 44 -2.55 -8.47 -9.81
N GLU A 45 -2.41 -9.52 -10.63
CA GLU A 45 -3.16 -9.68 -11.87
C GLU A 45 -4.54 -10.28 -11.62
N GLY A 46 -5.55 -9.80 -12.35
CA GLY A 46 -6.92 -10.25 -12.20
C GLY A 46 -7.92 -9.19 -12.63
N VAL A 47 -9.14 -9.62 -12.91
CA VAL A 47 -10.21 -8.74 -13.38
C VAL A 47 -10.58 -7.68 -12.32
N PRO A 48 -11.09 -6.50 -12.74
CA PRO A 48 -11.60 -5.50 -11.82
C PRO A 48 -12.66 -6.08 -10.88
N GLY A 49 -12.72 -5.58 -9.64
CA GLY A 49 -13.73 -5.99 -8.66
C GLY A 49 -13.38 -7.22 -7.83
N LEU A 50 -12.22 -7.86 -8.00
CA LEU A 50 -11.77 -9.00 -7.18
C LEU A 50 -11.26 -8.61 -5.77
N GLY A 51 -11.63 -7.43 -5.28
CA GLY A 51 -11.29 -7.02 -3.92
C GLY A 51 -9.83 -6.65 -3.69
N LYS A 52 -9.03 -6.29 -4.71
CA LYS A 52 -7.63 -5.82 -4.54
C LYS A 52 -7.53 -4.65 -3.56
N THR A 53 -8.42 -3.66 -3.71
CA THR A 53 -8.53 -2.52 -2.79
C THR A 53 -8.91 -2.95 -1.37
N LEU A 54 -9.86 -3.89 -1.26
CA LEU A 54 -10.29 -4.41 0.03
C LEU A 54 -9.16 -5.18 0.72
N LEU A 55 -8.42 -6.02 0.00
CA LEU A 55 -7.28 -6.76 0.49
C LEU A 55 -6.20 -5.84 1.06
N VAL A 56 -5.78 -4.83 0.31
CA VAL A 56 -4.75 -3.87 0.77
C VAL A 56 -5.22 -3.13 2.01
N ARG A 57 -6.46 -2.64 2.00
CA ARG A 57 -7.05 -1.95 3.15
C ARG A 57 -7.10 -2.85 4.39
N THR A 58 -7.65 -4.05 4.26
CA THR A 58 -7.76 -5.03 5.35
C THR A 58 -6.38 -5.40 5.91
N LEU A 59 -5.40 -5.68 5.04
CA LEU A 59 -4.04 -5.97 5.47
C LEU A 59 -3.44 -4.81 6.28
N SER A 60 -3.63 -3.58 5.81
CA SER A 60 -3.10 -2.38 6.45
C SER A 60 -3.76 -2.12 7.80
N GLU A 61 -5.09 -2.31 7.89
CA GLU A 61 -5.85 -2.20 9.13
C GLU A 61 -5.43 -3.27 10.15
N CYS A 62 -5.24 -4.53 9.73
CA CYS A 62 -4.78 -5.61 10.62
C CYS A 62 -3.36 -5.38 11.16
N LEU A 63 -2.50 -4.71 10.39
CA LEU A 63 -1.12 -4.43 10.77
C LEU A 63 -0.92 -3.04 11.41
N GLY A 64 -1.94 -2.18 11.42
CA GLY A 64 -1.83 -0.80 11.88
C GLY A 64 -0.90 0.06 11.01
N LEU A 65 -0.82 -0.23 9.71
CA LEU A 65 0.05 0.46 8.77
C LEU A 65 -0.70 1.55 8.01
N MET A 66 -0.01 2.67 7.69
CA MET A 66 -0.60 3.62 6.76
C MET A 66 -0.59 2.99 5.37
N HIS A 67 -1.66 3.24 4.63
CA HIS A 67 -1.75 2.85 3.24
C HIS A 67 -2.22 4.01 2.39
N ARG A 68 -1.78 4.02 1.13
CA ARG A 68 -2.24 4.95 0.11
C ARG A 68 -2.54 4.18 -1.18
N ARG A 69 -3.32 4.81 -2.05
CA ARG A 69 -3.68 4.28 -3.36
C ARG A 69 -3.31 5.31 -4.42
N ILE A 70 -2.66 4.85 -5.47
CA ILE A 70 -2.41 5.62 -6.70
C ILE A 70 -3.19 4.94 -7.81
N GLN A 71 -3.99 5.73 -8.52
CA GLN A 71 -4.60 5.30 -9.77
C GLN A 71 -3.71 5.76 -10.90
N PHE A 72 -3.10 4.83 -11.63
CA PHE A 72 -2.26 5.20 -12.77
C PHE A 72 -3.14 5.66 -13.94
N THR A 73 -2.78 6.82 -14.48
CA THR A 73 -3.40 7.43 -15.66
C THR A 73 -2.30 7.89 -16.61
N PRO A 74 -2.58 8.07 -17.92
CA PRO A 74 -1.57 8.52 -18.89
C PRO A 74 -1.01 9.91 -18.62
N ASP A 75 -1.71 10.72 -17.83
CA ASP A 75 -1.34 12.10 -17.49
C ASP A 75 -0.64 12.21 -16.12
N LEU A 76 -0.49 11.09 -15.40
CA LEU A 76 0.12 11.07 -14.08
C LEU A 76 1.60 11.44 -14.18
N MET A 77 2.01 12.51 -13.51
CA MET A 77 3.40 12.98 -13.51
C MET A 77 4.19 12.34 -12.35
N PRO A 78 5.52 12.17 -12.47
CA PRO A 78 6.35 11.70 -11.35
C PRO A 78 6.18 12.54 -10.08
N ALA A 79 5.97 13.85 -10.21
CA ALA A 79 5.71 14.75 -9.08
C ALA A 79 4.40 14.43 -8.34
N ASP A 80 3.39 13.84 -9.01
CA ASP A 80 2.15 13.41 -8.37
C ASP A 80 2.34 12.14 -7.52
N ILE A 81 3.44 11.40 -7.73
CA ILE A 81 3.79 10.19 -6.98
C ILE A 81 4.78 10.50 -5.87
N LEU A 82 5.86 11.21 -6.21
CA LEU A 82 6.94 11.58 -5.30
C LEU A 82 6.57 12.76 -4.41
N GLY A 83 5.81 13.72 -4.92
CA GLY A 83 5.55 14.99 -4.25
C GLY A 83 6.21 16.17 -4.93
N THR A 84 5.94 17.37 -4.42
CA THR A 84 6.35 18.64 -5.05
C THR A 84 6.78 19.67 -4.00
N GLN A 85 7.51 20.68 -4.43
CA GLN A 85 7.84 21.85 -3.60
C GLN A 85 6.70 22.87 -3.68
N ILE A 86 6.09 23.19 -2.56
CA ILE A 86 5.03 24.20 -2.45
C ILE A 86 5.55 25.46 -1.77
N LEU A 87 5.10 26.62 -2.24
CA LEU A 87 5.33 27.89 -1.59
C LEU A 87 4.21 28.13 -0.56
N GLU A 88 4.56 28.11 0.72
CA GLU A 88 3.65 28.30 1.83
C GLU A 88 3.91 29.67 2.48
N GLU A 89 2.84 30.38 2.84
CA GLU A 89 2.93 31.63 3.59
C GLU A 89 2.77 31.34 5.08
N THR A 90 3.75 31.71 5.89
CA THR A 90 3.66 31.55 7.35
C THR A 90 2.66 32.55 7.93
N PRO A 91 2.12 32.31 9.14
CA PRO A 91 1.24 33.26 9.82
C PRO A 91 1.82 34.67 9.97
N ASP A 92 3.14 34.80 9.87
CA ASP A 92 3.92 36.05 9.98
C ASP A 92 4.14 36.75 8.62
N GLY A 93 3.52 36.24 7.54
CA GLY A 93 3.58 36.81 6.19
C GLY A 93 4.85 36.47 5.41
N ARG A 94 5.67 35.53 5.88
CA ARG A 94 6.89 35.10 5.17
C ARG A 94 6.56 33.97 4.21
N ARG A 95 7.20 33.97 3.04
CA ARG A 95 7.09 32.88 2.07
C ARG A 95 8.22 31.87 2.28
N GLN A 96 7.88 30.61 2.45
CA GLN A 96 8.83 29.50 2.56
C GLN A 96 8.51 28.41 1.55
N ILE A 97 9.55 27.77 1.00
CA ILE A 97 9.40 26.59 0.15
C ILE A 97 9.42 25.35 1.04
N ARG A 98 8.40 24.52 0.95
CA ARG A 98 8.25 23.27 1.70
C ARG A 98 8.01 22.11 0.75
N PHE A 99 8.63 20.97 1.02
CA PHE A 99 8.32 19.73 0.31
C PHE A 99 7.01 19.14 0.82
N GLN A 100 6.08 18.89 -0.10
CA GLN A 100 4.84 18.16 0.13
C GLN A 100 5.01 16.73 -0.39
N GLU A 101 5.05 15.77 0.53
CA GLU A 101 5.20 14.35 0.20
C GLU A 101 4.05 13.83 -0.67
N GLY A 102 4.41 13.12 -1.74
CA GLY A 102 3.46 12.42 -2.59
C GLY A 102 2.94 11.12 -1.98
N PRO A 103 1.99 10.44 -2.64
CA PRO A 103 1.35 9.22 -2.17
C PRO A 103 2.28 8.02 -1.98
N VAL A 104 3.51 8.04 -2.54
CA VAL A 104 4.48 6.96 -2.33
C VAL A 104 5.00 6.89 -0.88
N PHE A 105 4.90 7.98 -0.12
CA PHE A 105 5.32 8.05 1.27
C PHE A 105 4.28 7.38 2.19
N THR A 106 4.32 6.05 2.22
CA THR A 106 3.42 5.18 2.98
C THR A 106 4.06 3.81 3.22
N GLN A 107 3.56 3.01 4.17
CA GLN A 107 4.06 1.65 4.38
C GLN A 107 3.46 0.63 3.40
N ILE A 108 2.23 0.85 2.93
CA ILE A 108 1.59 0.00 1.92
C ILE A 108 0.97 0.86 0.81
N LEU A 109 1.42 0.65 -0.43
CA LEU A 109 0.92 1.38 -1.58
C LEU A 109 0.18 0.44 -2.54
N LEU A 110 -1.07 0.75 -2.85
CA LEU A 110 -1.79 0.14 -3.96
C LEU A 110 -1.60 0.99 -5.22
N ALA A 111 -0.77 0.51 -6.15
CA ALA A 111 -0.63 1.05 -7.50
C ALA A 111 -1.62 0.37 -8.45
N ASP A 112 -2.77 1.01 -8.68
CA ASP A 112 -3.85 0.46 -9.52
C ASP A 112 -3.68 0.85 -10.99
N GLU A 113 -4.00 -0.08 -11.89
CA GLU A 113 -3.86 0.06 -13.35
C GLU A 113 -2.47 0.55 -13.81
N ILE A 114 -1.39 0.05 -13.19
CA ILE A 114 0.01 0.44 -13.47
C ILE A 114 0.39 0.43 -14.96
N ASN A 115 -0.28 -0.41 -15.75
CA ASN A 115 -0.13 -0.51 -17.19
C ASN A 115 -0.67 0.71 -17.99
N ARG A 116 -1.29 1.69 -17.34
CA ARG A 116 -1.78 2.93 -17.96
C ARG A 116 -0.81 4.11 -17.86
N ALA A 117 0.29 3.99 -17.11
CA ALA A 117 1.35 5.00 -17.13
C ALA A 117 1.99 5.06 -18.51
N THR A 118 2.27 6.27 -18.97
CA THR A 118 3.19 6.54 -20.07
C THR A 118 4.65 6.35 -19.59
N PRO A 119 5.58 5.89 -20.45
CA PRO A 119 6.98 5.66 -20.09
C PRO A 119 7.73 6.91 -19.61
#